data_AF-A0A924LIT1-F1
#
_entry.id   AF-A0A924LIT1-F1
#
_cell.length_a   1.000
_cell.length_b   1.000
_cell.length_c   1.000
_cell.angle_alpha   90.00
_cell.angle_beta   90.00
_cell.angle_gamma   90.00
#
_symmetry.space_group_name_H-M   'P 1'
#
loop_
_entity.id
_entity.type
_entity.pdbx_description
1 polymer ?
#
loop_
_entity_poly.entity_id
_entity_poly.type
_entity_poly.pdbx_seq_one_letter_code
_entity_poly.pdbx_strand_id
1 'polypeptide(L)' 'MAVPKKKSSPSRMGMRRSHHALTSVAHAECGNCGELKRPHHVCSHCGHYDGREVVAAGKPLKGAVRA' A
#
# COMPACT_ATOMS: atom_id res chain seq x y z
N MET A 1 -24.35 -11.07 27.68
CA MET A 1 -23.48 -10.25 26.82
C MET A 1 -23.98 -8.81 26.85
N ALA A 2 -23.08 -7.82 26.83
CA ALA A 2 -23.49 -6.42 26.78
C ALA A 2 -24.05 -6.09 25.38
N VAL A 3 -25.31 -5.67 25.32
CA VAL A 3 -25.97 -5.24 24.08
C VAL A 3 -26.16 -3.72 24.08
N PRO A 4 -26.01 -3.05 22.93
CA PRO A 4 -26.26 -1.62 22.85
C PRO A 4 -27.74 -1.34 23.15
N LYS A 5 -28.00 -0.47 24.13
CA LYS A 5 -29.36 -0.08 24.53
C LYS A 5 -30.13 0.67 23.42
N LYS A 6 -29.41 1.37 22.54
CA LYS A 6 -30.00 2.16 21.43
C LYS A 6 -29.08 2.21 20.22
N LYS A 7 -29.67 2.52 19.07
CA LYS A 7 -28.95 2.77 17.81
C LYS A 7 -28.03 4.00 17.95
N SER A 8 -26.80 3.90 17.44
CA SER A 8 -25.92 5.07 17.28
C SER A 8 -26.50 5.99 16.20
N SER A 9 -26.61 7.29 16.49
CA SER A 9 -27.05 8.27 15.49
C SER A 9 -26.08 8.34 14.30
N PRO A 10 -26.55 8.71 13.09
CA PRO A 10 -25.69 8.89 11.92
C PRO A 10 -24.56 9.89 12.18
N SER A 11 -24.86 11.01 12.85
CA SER A 11 -23.88 12.03 13.24
C SER A 11 -22.75 11.43 14.11
N ARG A 12 -23.09 10.67 15.17
CA ARG A 12 -22.10 10.02 16.04
C ARG A 12 -21.28 8.96 15.32
N MET A 13 -21.89 8.24 14.37
CA MET A 13 -21.18 7.29 13.53
C MET A 13 -20.20 8.00 12.57
N GLY A 14 -20.63 9.09 11.95
CA GLY A 14 -19.81 9.90 11.05
C GLY A 14 -18.61 10.54 11.76
N MET A 15 -18.82 11.16 12.92
CA MET A 15 -17.74 11.72 13.74
C MET A 15 -16.75 10.65 14.20
N ARG A 16 -17.20 9.43 14.48
CA ARG A 16 -16.28 8.34 14.82
C ARG A 16 -15.44 7.92 13.60
N ARG A 17 -16.02 7.92 12.41
CA ARG A 17 -15.36 7.51 11.15
C ARG A 17 -14.54 8.62 10.48
N SER A 18 -14.57 9.86 10.98
CA SER A 18 -13.85 10.99 10.36
C SER A 18 -12.34 10.75 10.27
N HIS A 19 -11.78 9.98 11.21
CA HIS A 19 -10.35 9.66 11.26
C HIS A 19 -9.99 8.37 10.53
N HIS A 20 -10.95 7.66 9.93
CA HIS A 20 -10.72 6.37 9.27
C HIS A 20 -10.31 6.52 7.79
N ALA A 21 -9.75 7.67 7.41
CA ALA A 21 -9.30 7.89 6.04
C ALA A 21 -8.02 7.10 5.76
N LEU A 22 -7.91 6.54 4.55
CA LEU A 22 -6.70 5.90 4.07
C LEU A 22 -5.72 6.95 3.57
N THR A 23 -4.43 6.76 3.82
CA THR A 23 -3.34 7.58 3.29
C THR A 23 -2.78 6.97 2.03
N SER A 24 -2.45 7.79 1.03
CA SER A 24 -1.74 7.33 -0.16
C SER A 24 -0.32 6.87 0.18
N VAL A 25 0.18 5.91 -0.58
CA VAL A 25 1.56 5.42 -0.47
C VAL A 25 2.45 6.21 -1.42
N ALA A 26 3.67 6.52 -0.99
CA ALA A 26 4.67 7.16 -1.85
C ALA A 26 5.19 6.18 -2.92
N HIS A 27 5.28 6.68 -4.15
CA HIS A 27 5.86 5.97 -5.29
C HIS A 27 6.99 6.82 -5.86
N ALA A 28 8.09 6.17 -6.26
CA ALA A 28 9.25 6.77 -6.88
C ALA A 28 9.63 5.97 -8.13
N GLU A 29 10.19 6.64 -9.13
CA GLU A 29 10.63 5.99 -10.36
C GLU A 29 11.82 5.05 -10.11
N CYS A 30 11.84 3.92 -10.80
CA CYS A 30 12.98 3.02 -10.79
C CYS A 30 14.03 3.48 -11.80
N GLY A 31 15.25 3.81 -11.35
CA GLY A 31 16.34 4.25 -12.24
C GLY A 31 16.85 3.21 -13.25
N ASN A 32 16.38 1.95 -13.22
CA ASN A 32 16.77 0.91 -14.18
C ASN A 32 15.68 0.64 -15.25
N CYS A 33 14.40 0.59 -14.85
CA CYS A 33 13.31 0.27 -15.78
C CYS A 33 12.27 1.38 -15.97
N GLY A 34 12.38 2.52 -15.27
CA GLY A 34 11.43 3.63 -15.35
C GLY A 34 10.08 3.40 -14.67
N GLU A 35 9.78 2.17 -14.23
CA GLU A 35 8.51 1.83 -13.57
C GLU A 35 8.40 2.43 -12.16
N LEU A 36 7.17 2.71 -11.71
CA LEU A 36 6.91 3.20 -10.37
C LEU A 36 7.14 2.09 -9.33
N LYS A 37 8.06 2.33 -8.40
CA LYS A 37 8.36 1.46 -7.27
C LYS A 37 8.10 2.16 -5.94
N ARG A 38 7.98 1.39 -4.86
CA ARG A 38 8.00 1.96 -3.51
C ARG A 38 9.43 2.37 -3.13
N PRO A 39 9.64 3.51 -2.46
CA PRO A 39 10.95 3.88 -1.92
C PRO A 39 11.51 2.78 -1.00
N HIS A 40 12.82 2.53 -1.05
CA HIS A 40 13.51 1.49 -0.26
C HIS A 40 13.06 0.03 -0.49
N HIS A 41 12.29 -0.24 -1.55
CA HIS A 41 11.95 -1.61 -1.96
C HIS A 41 12.67 -2.02 -3.26
N VAL A 42 12.85 -3.33 -3.43
CA VAL A 42 13.24 -3.95 -4.69
C VAL A 42 12.15 -3.65 -5.72
N CYS A 43 12.54 -3.29 -6.95
CA CYS A 43 11.58 -3.07 -8.01
C CYS A 43 10.88 -4.39 -8.37
N SER A 44 9.54 -4.43 -8.27
CA SER A 44 8.75 -5.64 -8.56
C SER A 44 8.79 -6.05 -10.02
N HIS A 45 9.16 -5.13 -10.92
CA HIS A 45 9.23 -5.38 -12.36
C HIS A 45 10.61 -5.92 -12.77
N CYS A 46 11.69 -5.26 -12.37
CA CYS A 46 13.04 -5.61 -12.82
C CYS A 46 13.88 -6.35 -11.78
N GLY A 47 13.42 -6.54 -10.54
CA GLY A 47 14.17 -7.31 -9.52
C GLY A 47 15.44 -6.62 -9.00
N HIS A 48 15.68 -5.36 -9.42
CA HIS A 48 16.86 -4.60 -9.04
C HIS A 48 16.63 -3.71 -7.81
N TYR A 49 17.67 -3.62 -6.98
CA TYR A 49 17.80 -2.68 -5.87
C TYR A 49 19.24 -2.16 -5.83
N ASP A 50 19.39 -0.84 -5.74
CA ASP A 50 20.70 -0.17 -5.63
C ASP A 50 21.71 -0.60 -6.73
N GLY A 51 21.24 -0.67 -7.98
CA GLY A 51 22.04 -1.05 -9.14
C GLY A 51 22.43 -2.54 -9.21
N ARG A 52 22.01 -3.36 -8.25
CA ARG A 52 22.29 -4.80 -8.22
C ARG A 52 21.04 -5.61 -8.50
N GLU A 53 21.19 -6.73 -9.22
CA GLU A 53 20.14 -7.72 -9.38
C GLU A 53 20.03 -8.53 -8.08
N VAL A 54 18.90 -8.39 -7.38
CA VAL A 54 18.69 -9.06 -6.08
C VAL A 54 17.83 -10.31 -6.21
N VAL A 55 17.04 -10.40 -7.28
CA VAL A 55 16.13 -11.53 -7.54
C VAL A 55 16.36 -12.00 -8.98
N ALA A 56 16.74 -13.27 -9.15
CA ALA A 56 16.90 -13.88 -10.47
C ALA A 56 15.58 -13.75 -11.26
N ALA A 57 15.67 -13.14 -12.44
CA ALA A 57 14.55 -12.92 -13.36
C ALA A 57 13.75 -14.21 -13.58
N GLY A 58 12.54 -14.30 -13.03
CA GLY A 58 11.70 -15.49 -13.22
C GLY A 58 10.42 -15.57 -12.40
N LYS A 59 10.25 -14.75 -11.35
CA LYS A 59 8.95 -14.62 -10.67
C LYS A 59 8.54 -13.16 -10.55
N PRO A 60 7.40 -12.74 -11.11
CA PRO A 60 6.80 -11.49 -10.69
C PRO A 60 6.55 -11.64 -9.19
N LEU A 61 7.22 -10.82 -8.37
CA LEU A 61 6.92 -10.74 -6.95
C LEU A 61 5.50 -10.19 -6.86
N LYS A 62 4.53 -11.10 -6.81
CA LYS A 62 3.10 -10.79 -6.74
C LYS A 62 2.84 -10.08 -5.41
N GLY A 63 2.95 -8.77 -5.48
CA GLY A 63 2.45 -7.77 -4.56
C GLY A 63 2.07 -6.53 -5.37
N ALA A 64 1.53 -6.76 -6.57
CA ALA A 64 1.01 -5.71 -7.43
C ALA A 64 -0.14 -5.02 -6.68
N VAL A 65 0.10 -3.77 -6.31
CA VAL A 65 -0.89 -2.69 -6.27
C VAL A 65 -2.24 -3.16 -5.70
N ARG A 66 -2.30 -3.42 -4.39
CA ARG A 66 -3.58 -3.26 -3.68
C ARG A 66 -3.66 -1.79 -3.31
N ALA A 67 -4.56 -1.12 -4.03
CA ALA A 67 -5.07 0.23 -3.77
C ALA A 67 -5.37 0.45 -2.28
#